data_AF-A0A067EFU0-F1
#
_entry.id   AF-A0A067EFU0-F1
#
_cell.length_a   1.000
_cell.length_b   1.000
_cell.length_c   1.000
_cell.angle_alpha   90.00
_cell.angle_beta   90.00
_cell.angle_gamma   90.00
#
_symmetry.space_group_name_H-M   'P 1'
#
loop_
_entity.id
_entity.type
_entity.pdbx_description
1 polymer ?
#
loop_
_entity_poly.entity_id
_entity_poly.type
_entity_poly.pdbx_seq_one_letter_code
_entity_poly.pdbx_strand_id
1 'polypeptide(L)'
;MSSAARSLSLFLLLLFVSPSLASESDHKYQQDEPVTLWVNKVGPYNNPQETYNYYSLPFCHASGNPAHKWGGLGEVLGGNELIDSQIDIKFQRNVDKASICSLDLDEAKVKQFKDAIENNYWFEFFLDDLPLWGFVGDLHPDKNSDNGKHVLYTHKIINFKYNKDQIIHVNLTQDGPKPLEVGRTLDMTYSVKWTPTNIHWFSIFNSFMMVIFLTGLVSMILMRTLRNDYAKYAREDDDLETLERDVSEESGWKLVHGDVFRPPRNLVVLSAVVGTGAQLALLVLLVILMAIVGTLYIGRGAIVTTFIVCYALTSFISGYVSGGMYSRNGGKNWIKSMILTASLFPFMVFGIGFLLNTIAIFYGSLAAIPFGTMVVVFVIWAFISFPLALLGTVVGRNWSGAPNNPCRVKTIPRPIPEKKWYLTPSVVSMMGGLLPFGSIFIEMYFVFTSFWNYKVNFSTSCLGASK
;
A
#
# COMPACT_ATOMS: atom_id res chain seq x y z
N MET A 1 -38.93 2.62 -3.11
CA MET A 1 -37.51 3.04 -3.30
C MET A 1 -37.46 4.54 -3.58
N SER A 2 -37.65 5.37 -2.56
CA SER A 2 -37.61 6.84 -2.68
C SER A 2 -37.54 7.41 -1.26
N SER A 3 -36.87 8.54 -1.08
CA SER A 3 -36.57 9.22 0.21
C SER A 3 -35.33 8.72 0.97
N ALA A 4 -35.25 7.45 1.40
CA ALA A 4 -34.14 6.98 2.26
C ALA A 4 -32.75 7.05 1.59
N ALA A 5 -32.66 6.72 0.29
CA ALA A 5 -31.41 6.78 -0.48
C ALA A 5 -30.96 8.23 -0.78
N ARG A 6 -31.89 9.19 -0.85
CA ARG A 6 -31.56 10.62 -1.04
C ARG A 6 -31.05 11.26 0.26
N SER A 7 -31.59 10.84 1.40
CA SER A 7 -31.16 11.36 2.71
C SER A 7 -29.77 10.85 3.10
N LEU A 8 -29.40 9.61 2.75
CA LEU A 8 -28.06 9.07 2.99
C LEU A 8 -27.00 9.77 2.12
N SER A 9 -27.34 10.11 0.87
CA SER A 9 -26.45 10.82 -0.05
C SER A 9 -26.25 12.30 0.32
N LEU A 10 -27.25 12.95 0.93
CA LEU A 10 -27.11 14.31 1.46
C LEU A 10 -26.26 14.37 2.73
N PHE A 11 -26.35 13.35 3.59
CA PHE A 11 -25.55 13.29 4.82
C PHE A 11 -24.07 13.00 4.54
N LEU A 12 -23.75 12.26 3.46
CA LEU A 12 -22.37 12.11 2.99
C LEU A 12 -21.81 13.39 2.34
N LEU A 13 -22.65 14.22 1.71
CA LEU A 13 -22.19 15.47 1.08
C LEU A 13 -21.96 16.61 2.08
N LEU A 14 -22.68 16.62 3.20
CA LEU A 14 -22.59 17.67 4.23
C LEU A 14 -21.35 17.56 5.14
N LEU A 15 -20.61 16.46 5.08
CA LEU A 15 -19.33 16.30 5.80
C LEU A 15 -18.11 16.89 5.05
N PHE A 16 -18.29 17.46 3.85
CA PHE A 16 -17.20 17.94 2.99
C PHE A 16 -17.08 19.45 2.82
N VAL A 17 -17.84 20.26 3.58
CA VAL A 17 -17.76 21.73 3.44
C VAL A 17 -17.33 22.36 4.76
N SER A 18 -16.03 22.39 5.00
CA SER A 18 -15.39 23.34 5.91
C SER A 18 -14.83 24.50 5.08
N PRO A 19 -15.05 25.77 5.48
CA PRO A 19 -14.43 26.91 4.81
C PRO A 19 -12.93 26.90 5.12
N SER A 20 -12.09 26.83 4.09
CA SER A 20 -10.64 26.81 4.22
C SER A 20 -10.07 28.21 4.42
N LEU A 21 -9.36 28.39 5.53
CA LEU A 21 -8.36 29.43 5.74
C LEU A 21 -7.01 28.82 5.38
N ALA A 22 -6.22 29.49 4.53
CA ALA A 22 -4.93 29.02 4.06
C ALA A 22 -3.97 28.68 5.21
N SER A 23 -3.41 27.48 5.19
CA SER A 23 -2.43 26.96 6.17
C SER A 23 -1.52 25.90 5.49
N GLU A 24 -0.50 25.39 6.19
CA GLU A 24 0.40 24.28 5.79
C GLU A 24 -0.38 23.07 5.22
N SER A 25 -1.66 22.94 5.57
CA SER A 25 -2.61 21.96 5.04
C SER A 25 -2.96 22.10 3.55
N ASP A 26 -2.71 23.25 2.92
CA ASP A 26 -3.17 23.54 1.56
C ASP A 26 -2.04 23.45 0.51
N HIS A 27 -0.79 23.14 0.94
CA HIS A 27 0.42 23.05 0.11
C HIS A 27 0.61 24.24 -0.84
N LYS A 28 0.35 25.44 -0.34
CA LYS A 28 0.50 26.70 -1.08
C LYS A 28 1.24 27.69 -0.21
N TYR A 29 2.28 28.28 -0.79
CA TYR A 29 3.19 29.16 -0.09
C TYR A 29 3.24 30.54 -0.75
N GLN A 30 3.27 31.56 0.10
CA GLN A 30 3.63 32.92 -0.30
C GLN A 30 5.15 33.08 -0.30
N GLN A 31 5.64 34.07 -1.05
CA GLN A 31 7.06 34.39 -1.07
C GLN A 31 7.55 34.73 0.34
N ASP A 32 8.74 34.21 0.71
CA ASP A 32 9.36 34.37 2.03
C ASP A 32 8.60 33.72 3.22
N GLU A 33 7.54 32.96 2.96
CA GLU A 33 6.84 32.17 4.00
C GLU A 33 7.75 31.06 4.54
N PRO A 34 7.76 30.80 5.87
CA PRO A 34 8.56 29.73 6.44
C PRO A 34 8.08 28.35 5.99
N VAL A 35 9.04 27.49 5.67
CA VAL A 35 8.82 26.11 5.24
C VAL A 35 9.45 25.18 6.26
N THR A 36 8.62 24.50 7.05
CA THR A 36 9.09 23.65 8.15
C THR A 36 9.70 22.34 7.62
N LEU A 37 10.92 22.06 8.04
CA LEU A 37 11.56 20.76 7.83
C LEU A 37 11.37 19.90 9.08
N TRP A 38 10.66 18.79 8.91
CA TRP A 38 10.38 17.82 9.97
C TRP A 38 11.39 16.67 9.90
N VAL A 39 12.08 16.38 11.00
CA VAL A 39 12.85 15.13 11.12
C VAL A 39 11.96 14.00 11.57
N ASN A 40 12.19 12.78 11.08
CA ASN A 40 11.36 11.62 11.40
C ASN A 40 12.18 10.49 12.03
N LYS A 41 12.83 9.67 11.21
CA LYS A 41 13.43 8.41 11.65
C LYS A 41 14.78 8.11 11.01
N VAL A 42 15.54 7.24 11.67
CA VAL A 42 16.79 6.63 11.20
C VAL A 42 16.71 5.12 11.34
N GLY A 43 17.45 4.38 10.52
CA GLY A 43 17.55 2.93 10.66
C GLY A 43 18.49 2.30 9.66
N PRO A 44 18.86 1.01 9.82
CA PRO A 44 19.67 0.28 8.86
C PRO A 44 18.96 0.14 7.51
N TYR A 45 19.66 0.41 6.41
CA TYR A 45 19.10 0.27 5.06
C TYR A 45 18.68 -1.17 4.73
N ASN A 46 19.41 -2.15 5.27
CA ASN A 46 19.15 -3.57 5.03
C ASN A 46 17.98 -4.13 5.86
N ASN A 47 17.48 -3.39 6.87
CA ASN A 47 16.32 -3.79 7.67
C ASN A 47 15.33 -2.62 7.85
N PRO A 48 14.47 -2.34 6.85
CA PRO A 48 13.54 -1.20 6.86
C PRO A 48 12.53 -1.16 8.01
N GLN A 49 12.27 -2.29 8.69
CA GLN A 49 11.32 -2.39 9.81
C GLN A 49 11.91 -1.94 11.15
N GLU A 50 13.23 -1.86 11.22
CA GLU A 50 13.97 -1.38 12.37
C GLU A 50 14.23 0.11 12.17
N THR A 51 13.41 0.94 12.83
CA THR A 51 13.48 2.39 12.70
C THR A 51 13.46 3.02 14.08
N TYR A 52 14.25 4.06 14.26
CA TYR A 52 14.43 4.79 15.51
C TYR A 52 14.20 6.27 15.26
N ASN A 53 13.96 7.05 16.32
CA ASN A 53 13.87 8.49 16.18
C ASN A 53 15.17 9.06 15.60
N TYR A 54 15.08 10.07 14.73
CA TYR A 54 16.25 10.72 14.14
C TYR A 54 17.31 11.13 15.18
N TYR A 55 16.87 11.62 16.34
CA TYR A 55 17.72 12.04 17.45
C TYR A 55 18.21 10.90 18.35
N SER A 56 17.94 9.64 17.99
CA SER A 56 18.63 8.48 18.61
C SER A 56 20.12 8.46 18.28
N LEU A 57 20.48 9.02 17.12
CA LEU A 57 21.86 9.34 16.76
C LEU A 57 22.24 10.74 17.26
N PRO A 58 23.52 11.00 17.58
CA PRO A 58 23.96 12.24 18.22
C PRO A 58 24.13 13.37 17.20
N PHE A 59 23.09 13.63 16.41
CA PHE A 59 22.98 14.78 15.52
C PHE A 59 22.69 16.07 16.29
N CYS A 60 22.81 17.20 15.59
CA CYS A 60 22.44 18.51 16.13
C CYS A 60 20.99 18.50 16.64
N HIS A 61 20.80 18.69 17.94
CA HIS A 61 19.50 18.94 18.54
C HIS A 61 19.39 20.42 18.88
N ALA A 62 18.32 21.07 18.44
CA ALA A 62 18.12 22.48 18.78
C ALA A 62 17.87 22.64 20.28
N SER A 63 18.40 23.70 20.89
CA SER A 63 18.22 23.98 22.32
C SER A 63 16.81 24.51 22.57
N GLY A 64 15.87 23.62 22.89
CA GLY A 64 14.48 23.93 23.24
C GLY A 64 13.65 22.63 23.28
N ASN A 65 12.39 22.71 23.71
CA ASN A 65 11.43 21.62 23.49
C ASN A 65 10.85 21.80 22.07
N PRO A 66 11.34 21.08 21.04
CA PRO A 66 10.83 21.23 19.68
C PRO A 66 9.36 20.82 19.62
N ALA A 67 8.60 21.45 18.72
CA ALA A 67 7.21 21.07 18.51
C ALA A 67 7.17 19.64 17.94
N HIS A 68 6.38 18.77 18.57
CA HIS A 68 6.06 17.45 18.06
C HIS A 68 4.76 17.53 17.25
N LYS A 69 4.80 17.09 15.99
CA LYS A 69 3.60 16.93 15.16
C LYS A 69 3.10 15.50 15.31
N TRP A 70 2.14 15.30 16.22
CA TRP A 70 1.46 14.03 16.41
C TRP A 70 0.44 13.82 15.29
N GLY A 71 0.66 12.78 14.51
CA GLY A 71 -0.16 12.44 13.37
C GLY A 71 -1.51 11.81 13.70
N GLY A 72 -2.39 11.77 12.69
CA GLY A 72 -3.61 10.98 12.74
C GLY A 72 -3.34 9.47 12.79
N LEU A 73 -4.41 8.67 12.88
CA LEU A 73 -4.33 7.21 13.01
C LEU A 73 -3.40 6.56 11.96
N GLY A 74 -3.46 7.02 10.71
CA GLY A 74 -2.62 6.51 9.63
C GLY A 74 -1.13 6.83 9.75
N GLU A 75 -0.77 7.96 10.37
CA GLU A 75 0.63 8.31 10.60
C GLU A 75 1.24 7.55 11.78
N VAL A 76 0.45 7.34 12.84
CA VAL A 76 0.86 6.52 13.99
C VAL A 76 1.09 5.07 13.57
N LEU A 77 0.23 4.52 12.71
CA LEU A 77 0.44 3.18 12.13
C LEU A 77 1.64 3.11 11.18
N GLY A 78 2.10 4.25 10.64
CA GLY A 78 3.31 4.35 9.84
C GLY A 78 4.60 4.45 10.65
N GLY A 79 4.51 4.51 11.99
CA GLY A 79 5.66 4.68 12.88
C GLY A 79 6.36 6.03 12.71
N ASN A 80 5.60 7.07 12.36
CA ASN A 80 6.15 8.41 12.17
C ASN A 80 6.08 9.22 13.48
N GLU A 81 7.20 9.83 13.83
CA GLU A 81 7.33 10.77 14.94
C GLU A 81 8.03 12.01 14.41
N LEU A 82 7.25 13.03 14.06
CA LEU A 82 7.79 14.25 13.49
C LEU A 82 8.22 15.24 14.56
N ILE A 83 9.45 15.70 14.43
CA ILE A 83 10.03 16.72 15.29
C ILE A 83 10.53 17.86 14.40
N ASP A 84 10.21 19.10 14.78
CA ASP A 84 10.69 20.27 14.06
C ASP A 84 12.22 20.39 14.15
N SER A 85 12.89 20.46 12.99
CA SER A 85 14.35 20.63 12.90
C SER A 85 14.82 22.02 13.32
N GLN A 86 13.94 23.02 13.36
CA GLN A 86 14.22 24.44 13.60
C GLN A 86 15.20 25.08 12.60
N ILE A 87 15.37 24.47 11.42
CA ILE A 87 16.17 25.04 10.33
C ILE A 87 15.32 26.11 9.61
N ASP A 88 15.82 27.35 9.54
CA ASP A 88 15.12 28.44 8.85
C ASP A 88 15.22 28.24 7.32
N ILE A 89 14.10 27.83 6.72
CA ILE A 89 13.92 27.70 5.28
C ILE A 89 12.73 28.58 4.90
N LYS A 90 12.91 29.41 3.87
CA LYS A 90 11.86 30.31 3.37
C LYS A 90 11.57 30.04 1.91
N PHE A 91 10.30 30.07 1.54
CA PHE A 91 9.85 29.80 0.18
C PHE A 91 10.46 30.80 -0.81
N GLN A 92 11.02 30.28 -1.92
CA GLN A 92 11.73 31.01 -2.97
C GLN A 92 13.00 31.79 -2.52
N ARG A 93 13.51 31.53 -1.32
CA ARG A 93 14.74 32.18 -0.82
C ARG A 93 15.91 31.20 -0.80
N ASN A 94 16.91 31.46 -1.63
CA ASN A 94 18.15 30.67 -1.65
C ASN A 94 19.02 30.98 -0.43
N VAL A 95 19.69 29.95 0.07
CA VAL A 95 20.66 30.04 1.17
C VAL A 95 21.91 29.32 0.71
N ASP A 96 23.00 30.06 0.47
CA ASP A 96 24.23 29.46 -0.07
C ASP A 96 24.96 28.61 0.97
N LYS A 97 25.03 29.08 2.23
CA LYS A 97 25.58 28.32 3.35
C LYS A 97 25.13 28.93 4.68
N ALA A 98 24.46 28.14 5.50
CA ALA A 98 24.10 28.50 6.87
C ALA A 98 24.54 27.38 7.84
N SER A 99 24.83 27.76 9.09
CA SER A 99 25.21 26.81 10.13
C SER A 99 23.96 26.25 10.80
N ILE A 100 23.93 24.93 11.00
CA ILE A 100 22.93 24.21 11.80
C ILE A 100 23.41 24.20 13.26
N CYS A 101 24.58 23.61 13.51
CA CYS A 101 25.22 23.57 14.80
C CYS A 101 26.71 23.17 14.68
N SER A 102 27.48 23.40 15.73
CA SER A 102 28.81 22.81 15.89
C SER A 102 28.70 21.54 16.75
N LEU A 103 29.13 20.41 16.21
CA LEU A 103 29.02 19.09 16.83
C LEU A 103 30.39 18.65 17.37
N ASP A 104 30.53 18.59 18.68
CA ASP A 104 31.73 18.07 19.33
C ASP A 104 31.69 16.53 19.39
N LEU A 105 32.75 15.90 18.87
CA LEU A 105 32.88 14.44 18.78
C LEU A 105 33.55 13.84 20.02
N ASP A 106 32.73 13.35 20.94
CA ASP A 106 33.17 12.53 22.07
C ASP A 106 33.34 11.06 21.64
N GLU A 107 34.08 10.26 22.42
CA GLU A 107 34.30 8.84 22.14
C GLU A 107 33.00 8.05 21.94
N ALA A 108 31.98 8.33 22.77
CA ALA A 108 30.66 7.70 22.66
C ALA A 108 29.94 8.07 21.34
N LYS A 109 29.99 9.35 20.93
CA LYS A 109 29.34 9.82 19.70
C LYS A 109 30.01 9.24 18.46
N VAL A 110 31.35 9.23 18.45
CA VAL A 110 32.14 8.62 17.37
C VAL A 110 31.79 7.15 17.22
N LYS A 111 31.68 6.41 18.33
CA LYS A 111 31.28 5.00 18.30
C LYS A 111 29.89 4.82 17.69
N GLN A 112 28.89 5.57 18.16
CA GLN A 112 27.53 5.47 17.62
C GLN A 112 27.45 5.78 16.11
N PHE A 113 28.15 6.81 15.64
CA PHE A 113 28.18 7.10 14.20
C PHE A 113 28.92 6.02 13.39
N LYS A 114 30.01 5.46 13.91
CA LYS A 114 30.71 4.34 13.25
C LYS A 114 29.80 3.12 13.13
N ASP A 115 29.15 2.72 14.23
CA ASP A 115 28.21 1.61 14.25
C ASP A 115 27.06 1.83 13.24
N ALA A 116 26.55 3.06 13.14
CA ALA A 116 25.52 3.43 12.18
C ALA A 116 26.01 3.37 10.71
N ILE A 117 27.24 3.84 10.44
CA ILE A 117 27.85 3.82 9.09
C ILE A 117 28.10 2.36 8.65
N GLU A 118 28.64 1.51 9.52
CA GLU A 118 28.90 0.10 9.22
C GLU A 118 27.61 -0.66 8.86
N ASN A 119 26.49 -0.30 9.49
CA ASN A 119 25.18 -0.88 9.21
C ASN A 119 24.41 -0.14 8.10
N ASN A 120 25.04 0.79 7.37
CA ASN A 120 24.45 1.61 6.31
C ASN A 120 23.16 2.30 6.75
N TYR A 121 23.21 3.03 7.86
CA TYR A 121 22.04 3.74 8.36
C TYR A 121 21.62 4.87 7.41
N TRP A 122 20.33 4.93 7.13
CA TRP A 122 19.68 6.03 6.44
C TRP A 122 18.83 6.85 7.43
N PHE A 123 18.49 8.07 7.04
CA PHE A 123 17.55 8.92 7.76
C PHE A 123 16.49 9.46 6.82
N GLU A 124 15.34 9.81 7.40
CA GLU A 124 14.18 10.37 6.72
C GLU A 124 13.78 11.71 7.31
N PHE A 125 13.58 12.70 6.44
CA PHE A 125 12.93 13.97 6.75
C PHE A 125 11.66 14.13 5.92
N PHE A 126 10.78 15.01 6.36
CA PHE A 126 9.59 15.44 5.63
C PHE A 126 9.60 16.95 5.46
N LEU A 127 9.21 17.39 4.28
CA LEU A 127 8.98 18.80 3.99
C LEU A 127 7.79 18.91 3.06
N ASP A 128 6.75 19.64 3.48
CA ASP A 128 5.49 19.75 2.73
C ASP A 128 4.92 18.37 2.35
N ASP A 129 4.97 17.42 3.30
CA ASP A 129 4.63 15.99 3.14
C ASP A 129 5.43 15.21 2.07
N LEU A 130 6.47 15.82 1.47
CA LEU A 130 7.43 15.15 0.59
C LEU A 130 8.57 14.54 1.42
N PRO A 131 8.83 13.23 1.30
CA PRO A 131 9.91 12.58 2.03
C PRO A 131 11.28 12.88 1.40
N LEU A 132 12.28 13.01 2.26
CA LEU A 132 13.68 13.21 1.91
C LEU A 132 14.53 12.17 2.61
N TRP A 133 15.46 11.58 1.88
CA TRP A 133 16.33 10.54 2.43
C TRP A 133 17.79 10.89 2.27
N GLY A 134 18.60 10.41 3.20
CA GLY A 134 20.06 10.48 3.12
C GLY A 134 20.71 9.40 3.97
N PHE A 135 21.99 9.16 3.73
CA PHE A 135 22.79 8.24 4.55
C PHE A 135 23.51 9.01 5.64
N VAL A 136 23.66 8.39 6.82
CA VAL A 136 24.38 9.02 7.93
C VAL A 136 25.81 9.38 7.53
N GLY A 137 26.50 8.43 6.88
CA GLY A 137 27.85 8.59 6.38
C GLY A 137 28.22 7.44 5.44
N ASP A 138 29.49 7.32 5.11
CA ASP A 138 30.00 6.30 4.21
C ASP A 138 31.39 5.83 4.66
N LEU A 139 31.82 4.66 4.18
CA LEU A 139 33.15 4.11 4.40
C LEU A 139 34.02 4.43 3.18
N HIS A 140 34.92 5.40 3.31
CA HIS A 140 35.85 5.71 2.22
C HIS A 140 37.04 4.75 2.24
N PRO A 141 37.43 4.15 1.10
CA PRO A 141 38.59 3.28 1.03
C PRO A 141 39.86 4.08 1.40
N ASP A 142 40.62 3.59 2.37
CA ASP A 142 41.92 4.13 2.72
C ASP A 142 43.02 3.31 2.06
N LYS A 143 44.01 3.98 1.47
CA LYS A 143 45.17 3.29 0.89
C LYS A 143 46.09 2.69 1.96
N ASN A 144 45.96 3.14 3.21
CA ASN A 144 46.85 2.78 4.31
C ASN A 144 46.24 1.81 5.34
N SER A 145 44.95 1.46 5.22
CA SER A 145 44.26 0.54 6.14
C SER A 145 43.20 -0.27 5.42
N ASP A 146 43.17 -1.59 5.64
CA ASP A 146 42.13 -2.48 5.11
C ASP A 146 40.71 -2.12 5.58
N ASN A 147 40.57 -1.35 6.68
CA ASN A 147 39.28 -1.07 7.30
C ASN A 147 38.58 0.21 6.81
N GLY A 148 39.15 0.93 5.84
CA GLY A 148 38.58 2.20 5.35
C GLY A 148 38.49 3.29 6.43
N LYS A 149 38.10 4.51 6.03
CA LYS A 149 37.83 5.63 6.93
C LYS A 149 36.33 5.93 6.97
N HIS A 150 35.74 5.82 8.15
CA HIS A 150 34.37 6.26 8.40
C HIS A 150 34.29 7.79 8.28
N VAL A 151 33.47 8.27 7.35
CA VAL A 151 33.24 9.69 7.13
C VAL A 151 31.78 10.06 7.36
N LEU A 152 31.58 11.24 7.96
CA LEU A 152 30.27 11.85 8.16
C LEU A 152 30.10 13.01 7.18
N TYR A 153 28.93 13.13 6.56
CA TYR A 153 28.61 14.28 5.71
C TYR A 153 28.19 15.47 6.56
N THR A 154 28.95 16.56 6.47
CA THR A 154 28.74 17.77 7.30
C THR A 154 27.90 18.85 6.61
N HIS A 155 27.70 18.76 5.29
CA HIS A 155 26.91 19.73 4.53
C HIS A 155 25.69 19.08 3.89
N LYS A 156 24.50 19.65 4.14
CA LYS A 156 23.22 19.22 3.56
C LYS A 156 22.74 20.22 2.51
N ILE A 157 22.56 19.79 1.28
CA ILE A 157 22.08 20.62 0.17
C ILE A 157 20.63 20.21 -0.13
N ILE A 158 19.68 21.10 0.16
CA ILE A 158 18.25 20.88 -0.08
C ILE A 158 17.86 21.60 -1.37
N ASN A 159 17.49 20.83 -2.39
CA ASN A 159 17.11 21.34 -3.71
C ASN A 159 15.61 21.26 -3.88
N PHE A 160 14.97 22.41 -4.01
CA PHE A 160 13.54 22.56 -4.23
C PHE A 160 13.24 22.77 -5.71
N LYS A 161 12.24 22.06 -6.19
CA LYS A 161 11.58 22.29 -7.48
C LYS A 161 10.17 22.76 -7.19
N TYR A 162 9.84 23.95 -7.66
CA TYR A 162 8.53 24.56 -7.42
C TYR A 162 7.86 24.92 -8.74
N ASN A 163 6.54 25.04 -8.70
CA ASN A 163 5.72 25.54 -9.78
C ASN A 163 4.70 26.52 -9.19
N LYS A 164 4.85 27.80 -9.52
CA LYS A 164 4.07 28.90 -8.93
C LYS A 164 4.20 28.95 -7.40
N ASP A 165 3.09 28.70 -6.68
CA ASP A 165 2.93 28.73 -5.24
C ASP A 165 3.11 27.35 -4.58
N GLN A 166 3.43 26.31 -5.35
CA GLN A 166 3.51 24.94 -4.82
C GLN A 166 4.90 24.32 -4.97
N ILE A 167 5.31 23.56 -3.96
CA ILE A 167 6.50 22.71 -4.00
C ILE A 167 6.11 21.42 -4.72
N ILE A 168 6.85 21.06 -5.77
CA ILE A 168 6.54 19.88 -6.59
C ILE A 168 7.46 18.72 -6.23
N HIS A 169 8.72 19.02 -5.91
CA HIS A 169 9.71 18.01 -5.59
C HIS A 169 10.83 18.62 -4.75
N VAL A 170 11.29 17.86 -3.77
CA VAL A 170 12.46 18.22 -2.95
C VAL A 170 13.46 17.08 -3.01
N ASN A 171 14.74 17.42 -3.12
CA ASN A 171 15.82 16.46 -3.05
C ASN A 171 16.85 16.88 -2.01
N LEU A 172 17.34 15.91 -1.24
CA LEU A 172 18.45 16.11 -0.33
C LEU A 172 19.72 15.53 -0.93
N THR A 173 20.79 16.32 -0.95
CA THR A 173 22.12 15.86 -1.34
C THR A 173 23.09 16.15 -0.20
N GLN A 174 24.02 15.24 0.04
CA GLN A 174 24.98 15.36 1.13
C GLN A 174 26.38 15.58 0.57
N ASP A 175 27.12 16.49 1.21
CA ASP A 175 28.47 16.88 0.80
C ASP A 175 29.35 17.16 2.04
N GLY A 176 30.63 17.42 1.81
CA GLY A 176 31.61 17.70 2.86
C GLY A 176 31.88 16.50 3.76
N PRO A 177 32.38 15.37 3.22
CA PRO A 177 32.77 14.23 4.03
C PRO A 177 33.91 14.62 4.97
N LYS A 178 33.74 14.38 6.27
CA LYS A 178 34.75 14.60 7.30
C LYS A 178 34.99 13.31 8.09
N PRO A 179 36.25 12.95 8.38
CA PRO A 179 36.54 11.75 9.15
C PRO A 179 36.06 11.89 10.60
N LEU A 180 35.59 10.79 11.17
CA LEU A 180 35.15 10.72 12.56
C LEU A 180 36.36 10.44 13.48
N GLU A 181 36.84 11.50 14.13
CA GLU A 181 37.98 11.48 15.07
C GLU A 181 37.54 12.06 16.41
N VAL A 182 37.98 11.44 17.51
CA VAL A 182 37.64 11.88 18.87
C VAL A 182 38.31 13.23 19.18
N GLY A 183 37.56 14.16 19.79
CA GLY A 183 38.04 15.50 20.15
C GLY A 183 37.97 16.53 19.03
N ARG A 184 37.40 16.19 17.87
CA ARG A 184 37.20 17.10 16.74
C ARG A 184 35.81 17.71 16.77
N THR A 185 35.71 19.01 16.51
CA THR A 185 34.43 19.70 16.30
C THR A 185 34.09 19.71 14.81
N LEU A 186 32.86 19.30 14.46
CA LEU A 186 32.33 19.32 13.10
C LEU A 186 31.23 20.38 12.97
N ASP A 187 31.44 21.37 12.10
CA ASP A 187 30.41 22.36 11.78
C ASP A 187 29.41 21.79 10.78
N MET A 188 28.20 21.50 11.27
CA MET A 188 27.10 21.01 10.45
C MET A 188 26.43 22.19 9.77
N THR A 189 26.33 22.16 8.44
CA THR A 189 25.84 23.29 7.64
C THR A 189 24.79 22.84 6.63
N TYR A 190 23.95 23.76 6.17
CA TYR A 190 22.98 23.51 5.12
C TYR A 190 23.01 24.59 4.03
N SER A 191 22.52 24.23 2.86
CA SER A 191 22.23 25.15 1.76
C SER A 191 20.87 24.82 1.14
N VAL A 192 20.21 25.84 0.62
CA VAL A 192 18.87 25.76 0.04
C VAL A 192 18.90 26.36 -1.36
N LYS A 193 18.45 25.58 -2.35
CA LYS A 193 18.37 26.02 -3.75
C LYS A 193 16.96 25.83 -4.29
N TRP A 194 16.35 26.92 -4.74
CA TRP A 194 15.04 26.92 -5.38
C TRP A 194 15.18 26.97 -6.90
N THR A 195 14.53 26.03 -7.59
CA THR A 195 14.52 25.94 -9.05
C THR A 195 13.08 25.90 -9.58
N PRO A 196 12.69 26.79 -10.49
CA PRO A 196 11.37 26.74 -11.09
C PRO A 196 11.28 25.56 -12.07
N THR A 197 10.14 24.89 -12.12
CA THR A 197 9.90 23.75 -13.03
C THR A 197 8.62 23.91 -13.81
N ASN A 198 8.69 23.55 -15.09
CA ASN A 198 7.51 23.41 -15.94
C ASN A 198 7.13 21.93 -16.00
N ILE A 199 5.84 21.63 -15.77
CA ILE A 199 5.32 20.26 -15.81
C ILE A 199 5.51 19.69 -17.22
N HIS A 200 6.25 18.58 -17.34
CA HIS A 200 6.46 17.86 -18.61
C HIS A 200 5.20 17.03 -18.98
N TRP A 201 4.16 17.72 -19.47
CA TRP A 201 2.97 17.09 -20.06
C TRP A 201 3.30 16.03 -21.13
N PHE A 202 4.43 16.19 -21.81
CA PHE A 202 4.93 15.27 -22.82
C PHE A 202 5.23 13.87 -22.27
N SER A 203 5.75 13.75 -21.05
CA SER A 203 6.06 12.44 -20.45
C SER A 203 4.80 11.67 -20.05
N ILE A 204 3.78 12.39 -19.55
CA ILE A 204 2.46 11.82 -19.20
C ILE A 204 1.76 11.30 -20.47
N PHE A 205 1.75 12.09 -21.54
CA PHE A 205 1.14 11.68 -22.81
C PHE A 205 1.84 10.44 -23.42
N ASN A 206 3.16 10.40 -23.37
CA ASN A 206 3.94 9.28 -23.88
C ASN A 206 3.65 7.97 -23.11
N SER A 207 3.52 8.04 -21.78
CA SER A 207 3.15 6.88 -20.94
C SER A 207 1.73 6.38 -21.25
N PHE A 208 0.76 7.30 -21.42
CA PHE A 208 -0.63 6.94 -21.70
C PHE A 208 -0.81 6.29 -23.08
N MET A 209 -0.12 6.78 -24.11
CA MET A 209 -0.17 6.23 -25.46
C MET A 209 0.34 4.79 -25.54
N MET A 210 1.43 4.48 -24.83
CA MET A 210 1.97 3.11 -24.78
C MET A 210 0.98 2.13 -24.16
N VAL A 211 0.31 2.52 -23.06
CA VAL A 211 -0.69 1.67 -22.39
C VAL A 211 -1.89 1.40 -23.29
N ILE A 212 -2.41 2.41 -23.99
CA ILE A 212 -3.51 2.24 -24.95
C ILE A 212 -3.11 1.30 -26.09
N PHE A 213 -1.91 1.47 -26.65
CA PHE A 213 -1.45 0.64 -27.75
C PHE A 213 -1.30 -0.83 -27.34
N LEU A 214 -0.68 -1.09 -26.18
CA LEU A 214 -0.42 -2.44 -25.69
C LEU A 214 -1.72 -3.15 -25.29
N THR A 215 -2.64 -2.45 -24.63
CA THR A 215 -3.99 -2.99 -24.31
C THR A 215 -4.81 -3.27 -25.57
N GLY A 216 -4.74 -2.41 -26.59
CA GLY A 216 -5.39 -2.64 -27.89
C GLY A 216 -4.86 -3.88 -28.60
N LEU A 217 -3.53 -4.07 -28.63
CA LEU A 217 -2.90 -5.24 -29.24
C LEU A 217 -3.31 -6.54 -28.52
N VAL A 218 -3.23 -6.56 -27.19
CA VAL A 218 -3.66 -7.71 -26.39
C VAL A 218 -5.15 -8.01 -26.58
N SER A 219 -6.01 -6.99 -26.59
CA SER A 219 -7.44 -7.16 -26.84
C SER A 219 -7.73 -7.69 -28.24
N MET A 220 -6.97 -7.27 -29.26
CA MET A 220 -7.11 -7.78 -30.63
C MET A 220 -6.71 -9.25 -30.72
N ILE A 221 -5.59 -9.64 -30.09
CA ILE A 221 -5.17 -11.04 -30.01
C ILE A 221 -6.24 -11.86 -29.30
N LEU A 222 -6.71 -11.42 -28.14
CA LEU A 222 -7.75 -12.12 -27.37
C LEU A 222 -9.04 -12.27 -28.17
N MET A 223 -9.53 -11.20 -28.82
CA MET A 223 -10.74 -11.24 -29.64
C MET A 223 -10.57 -12.13 -30.87
N ARG A 224 -9.39 -12.14 -31.50
CA ARG A 224 -9.09 -13.04 -32.62
C ARG A 224 -9.10 -14.50 -32.17
N THR A 225 -8.48 -14.81 -31.04
CA THR A 225 -8.46 -16.17 -30.47
C THR A 225 -9.87 -16.60 -30.06
N LEU A 226 -10.62 -15.76 -29.35
CA LEU A 226 -12.00 -16.05 -28.96
C LEU A 226 -12.90 -16.25 -30.19
N ARG A 227 -12.80 -15.41 -31.21
CA ARG A 227 -13.61 -15.55 -32.43
C ARG A 227 -13.30 -16.86 -33.15
N ASN A 228 -12.03 -17.27 -33.18
CA ASN A 228 -11.62 -18.55 -33.74
C ASN A 228 -12.15 -19.73 -32.92
N ASP A 229 -12.09 -19.67 -31.59
CA ASP A 229 -12.63 -20.72 -30.70
C ASP A 229 -14.15 -20.82 -30.83
N TYR A 230 -14.89 -19.70 -30.80
CA TYR A 230 -16.33 -19.69 -31.02
C TYR A 230 -16.72 -20.25 -32.40
N ALA A 231 -15.98 -19.90 -33.45
CA ALA A 231 -16.24 -20.42 -34.80
C ALA A 231 -15.97 -21.93 -34.90
N LYS A 232 -14.97 -22.43 -34.17
CA LYS A 232 -14.69 -23.88 -34.09
C LYS A 232 -15.84 -24.63 -33.40
N TYR A 233 -16.33 -24.12 -32.26
CA TYR A 233 -17.45 -24.73 -31.55
C TYR A 233 -18.77 -24.67 -32.33
N ALA A 234 -19.03 -23.57 -33.04
CA ALA A 234 -20.24 -23.44 -33.87
C ALA A 234 -20.26 -24.47 -35.02
N ARG A 235 -19.11 -24.81 -35.60
CA ARG A 235 -19.04 -25.86 -36.63
C ARG A 235 -19.14 -27.27 -36.05
N GLU A 236 -18.56 -27.50 -34.88
CA GLU A 236 -18.70 -28.79 -34.19
C GLU A 236 -20.15 -29.07 -33.74
N ASP A 237 -20.97 -28.05 -33.43
CA ASP A 237 -22.41 -28.23 -33.15
C ASP A 237 -23.24 -28.53 -34.43
N ASP A 238 -22.93 -27.90 -35.58
CA ASP A 238 -23.59 -28.19 -36.88
C ASP A 238 -23.24 -29.59 -37.42
N ASP A 239 -21.99 -30.04 -37.25
CA ASP A 239 -21.54 -31.38 -37.66
C ASP A 239 -22.09 -32.49 -36.74
N LEU A 240 -22.60 -32.15 -35.55
CA LEU A 240 -23.18 -33.09 -34.58
C LEU A 240 -24.64 -33.46 -34.90
N GLU A 241 -25.33 -32.72 -35.79
CA GLU A 241 -26.69 -33.09 -36.23
C GLU A 241 -26.72 -34.29 -37.20
N THR A 242 -25.58 -34.76 -37.71
CA THR A 242 -25.53 -35.80 -38.77
C THR A 242 -24.92 -37.15 -38.39
N LEU A 243 -24.57 -37.44 -37.14
CA LEU A 243 -24.19 -38.80 -36.73
C LEU A 243 -24.69 -39.20 -35.32
N GLU A 244 -25.74 -40.02 -35.32
CA GLU A 244 -26.09 -41.07 -34.33
C GLU A 244 -26.04 -40.77 -32.81
N ARG A 245 -27.25 -40.65 -32.26
CA ARG A 245 -27.72 -41.10 -30.93
C ARG A 245 -26.78 -42.07 -30.17
N ASP A 246 -26.42 -41.65 -28.94
CA ASP A 246 -26.08 -42.43 -27.73
C ASP A 246 -24.62 -42.73 -27.30
N VAL A 247 -23.53 -42.42 -28.04
CA VAL A 247 -22.15 -42.79 -27.57
C VAL A 247 -21.04 -41.75 -27.83
N SER A 248 -21.36 -40.45 -27.87
CA SER A 248 -20.33 -39.43 -27.61
C SER A 248 -20.58 -38.88 -26.23
N GLU A 249 -19.90 -39.46 -25.25
CA GLU A 249 -19.79 -38.95 -23.89
C GLU A 249 -19.77 -37.41 -23.93
N GLU A 250 -20.69 -36.74 -23.23
CA GLU A 250 -20.58 -35.30 -22.96
C GLU A 250 -19.10 -35.03 -22.61
N SER A 251 -18.32 -34.41 -23.49
CA SER A 251 -16.87 -34.37 -23.28
C SER A 251 -16.52 -33.19 -22.37
N GLY A 252 -15.68 -33.44 -21.36
CA GLY A 252 -15.07 -32.40 -20.52
C GLY A 252 -16.04 -31.69 -19.57
N TRP A 253 -16.19 -30.37 -19.73
CA TRP A 253 -16.92 -29.49 -18.80
C TRP A 253 -18.44 -29.71 -18.83
N LYS A 254 -18.98 -30.20 -19.97
CA LYS A 254 -20.41 -30.49 -20.14
C LYS A 254 -20.90 -31.55 -19.14
N LEU A 255 -20.07 -32.53 -18.75
CA LEU A 255 -20.42 -33.54 -17.71
C LEU A 255 -20.62 -32.95 -16.32
N VAL A 256 -20.07 -31.77 -16.05
CA VAL A 256 -20.06 -31.16 -14.72
C VAL A 256 -21.21 -30.17 -14.57
N HIS A 257 -21.96 -29.85 -15.63
CA HIS A 257 -22.98 -28.79 -15.62
C HIS A 257 -24.00 -28.94 -14.47
N GLY A 258 -24.44 -30.17 -14.19
CA GLY A 258 -25.39 -30.47 -13.10
C GLY A 258 -24.76 -30.59 -11.70
N ASP A 259 -23.44 -30.66 -11.60
CA ASP A 259 -22.69 -30.78 -10.35
C ASP A 259 -22.05 -29.45 -9.89
N VAL A 260 -21.77 -28.51 -10.81
CA VAL A 260 -21.15 -27.20 -10.50
C VAL A 260 -21.99 -26.37 -9.53
N PHE A 261 -23.32 -26.43 -9.63
CA PHE A 261 -24.24 -25.64 -8.81
C PHE A 261 -24.60 -26.28 -7.46
N ARG A 262 -23.96 -27.40 -7.11
CA ARG A 262 -24.16 -28.06 -5.82
C ARG A 262 -23.52 -27.21 -4.70
N PRO A 263 -24.16 -27.10 -3.53
CA PRO A 263 -23.52 -26.47 -2.39
C PRO A 263 -22.21 -27.20 -2.02
N PRO A 264 -21.09 -26.48 -1.90
CA PRO A 264 -19.80 -27.07 -1.55
C PRO A 264 -19.78 -27.51 -0.08
N ARG A 265 -18.91 -28.48 0.24
CA ARG A 265 -18.72 -29.02 1.61
C ARG A 265 -18.40 -27.91 2.62
N ASN A 266 -17.54 -26.97 2.25
CA ASN A 266 -17.12 -25.84 3.08
C ASN A 266 -17.82 -24.53 2.67
N LEU A 267 -19.15 -24.55 2.55
CA LEU A 267 -19.94 -23.38 2.16
C LEU A 267 -19.71 -22.16 3.06
N VAL A 268 -19.51 -22.36 4.36
CA VAL A 268 -19.25 -21.26 5.33
C VAL A 268 -17.98 -20.50 4.96
N VAL A 269 -16.87 -21.21 4.74
CA VAL A 269 -15.58 -20.61 4.38
C VAL A 269 -15.66 -19.93 3.03
N LEU A 270 -16.27 -20.59 2.03
CA LEU A 270 -16.42 -20.00 0.70
C LEU A 270 -17.23 -18.69 0.76
N SER A 271 -18.38 -18.70 1.46
CA SER A 271 -19.20 -17.49 1.61
C SER A 271 -18.43 -16.35 2.28
N ALA A 272 -17.64 -16.65 3.32
CA ALA A 272 -16.83 -15.66 4.02
C ALA A 272 -15.72 -15.07 3.14
N VAL A 273 -15.01 -15.91 2.39
CA VAL A 273 -13.94 -15.47 1.47
C VAL A 273 -14.52 -14.63 0.33
N VAL A 274 -15.66 -15.03 -0.26
CA VAL A 274 -16.30 -14.27 -1.35
C VAL A 274 -16.85 -12.93 -0.84
N GLY A 275 -17.48 -12.90 0.34
CA GLY A 275 -17.93 -11.66 0.97
C GLY A 275 -16.78 -10.70 1.26
N THR A 276 -15.70 -11.21 1.87
CA THR A 276 -14.48 -10.44 2.15
C THR A 276 -13.85 -9.92 0.85
N GLY A 277 -13.77 -10.76 -0.19
CA GLY A 277 -13.23 -10.36 -1.49
C GLY A 277 -14.04 -9.25 -2.15
N ALA A 278 -15.37 -9.34 -2.11
CA ALA A 278 -16.25 -8.29 -2.62
C ALA A 278 -16.09 -6.96 -1.85
N GLN A 279 -15.94 -7.04 -0.51
CA GLN A 279 -15.64 -5.87 0.32
C GLN A 279 -14.31 -5.23 -0.06
N LEU A 280 -13.23 -6.02 -0.19
CA LEU A 280 -11.91 -5.50 -0.55
C LEU A 280 -11.88 -4.89 -1.95
N ALA A 281 -12.56 -5.50 -2.93
CA ALA A 281 -12.67 -4.97 -4.28
C ALA A 281 -13.39 -3.61 -4.29
N LEU A 282 -14.52 -3.49 -3.56
CA LEU A 282 -15.23 -2.22 -3.43
C LEU A 282 -14.42 -1.18 -2.66
N LEU A 283 -13.71 -1.59 -1.61
CA LEU A 283 -12.85 -0.72 -0.82
C LEU A 283 -11.75 -0.10 -1.69
N VAL A 284 -11.04 -0.92 -2.47
CA VAL A 284 -9.97 -0.45 -3.37
C VAL A 284 -10.56 0.52 -4.40
N LEU A 285 -11.68 0.17 -5.03
CA LEU A 285 -12.35 1.05 -5.99
C LEU A 285 -12.73 2.40 -5.33
N LEU A 286 -13.33 2.36 -4.14
CA LEU A 286 -13.80 3.55 -3.44
C LEU A 286 -12.62 4.44 -3.00
N VAL A 287 -11.54 3.86 -2.48
CA VAL A 287 -10.33 4.62 -2.11
C VAL A 287 -9.68 5.24 -3.34
N ILE A 288 -9.62 4.55 -4.48
CA ILE A 288 -9.13 5.11 -5.74
C ILE A 288 -10.01 6.29 -6.19
N LEU A 289 -11.33 6.13 -6.17
CA LEU A 289 -12.25 7.21 -6.54
C LEU A 289 -12.11 8.41 -5.61
N MET A 290 -11.99 8.20 -4.30
CA MET A 290 -11.75 9.27 -3.35
C MET A 290 -10.37 9.91 -3.50
N ALA A 291 -9.35 9.16 -3.92
CA ALA A 291 -8.03 9.70 -4.21
C ALA A 291 -8.00 10.56 -5.48
N ILE A 292 -8.84 10.25 -6.47
CA ILE A 292 -8.99 11.04 -7.70
C ILE A 292 -9.83 12.30 -7.47
N VAL A 293 -10.97 12.16 -6.78
CA VAL A 293 -11.93 13.25 -6.56
C VAL A 293 -11.54 14.14 -5.40
N GLY A 294 -11.04 13.54 -4.32
CA GLY A 294 -10.69 14.21 -3.08
C GLY A 294 -9.24 14.66 -3.08
N THR A 295 -8.96 15.67 -2.25
CA THR A 295 -7.62 16.10 -1.88
C THR A 295 -6.94 15.13 -0.91
N LEU A 296 -7.21 13.82 -0.99
CA LEU A 296 -6.64 12.82 -0.09
C LEU A 296 -5.13 12.64 -0.25
N TYR A 297 -4.56 13.11 -1.37
CA TYR A 297 -3.13 13.15 -1.61
C TYR A 297 -2.41 14.25 -0.82
N ILE A 298 -3.16 15.20 -0.22
CA ILE A 298 -2.62 16.34 0.51
C ILE A 298 -2.13 15.91 1.89
N GLY A 299 -2.94 15.19 2.66
CA GLY A 299 -2.55 14.80 4.02
C GLY A 299 -1.71 13.53 4.08
N ARG A 300 -0.51 13.61 4.66
CA ARG A 300 0.26 12.40 5.04
C ARG A 300 -0.56 11.50 5.99
N GLY A 301 -0.54 10.19 5.74
CA GLY A 301 -1.36 9.22 6.48
C GLY A 301 -2.88 9.31 6.27
N ALA A 302 -3.38 10.27 5.48
CA ALA A 302 -4.81 10.41 5.19
C ALA A 302 -5.35 9.23 4.40
N ILE A 303 -4.57 8.68 3.47
CA ILE A 303 -4.94 7.48 2.69
C ILE A 303 -5.16 6.28 3.61
N VAL A 304 -4.24 6.03 4.56
CA VAL A 304 -4.35 4.90 5.52
C VAL A 304 -5.57 5.09 6.43
N THR A 305 -5.78 6.31 6.94
CA THR A 305 -6.94 6.62 7.78
C THR A 305 -8.25 6.43 7.00
N THR A 306 -8.31 6.94 5.77
CA THR A 306 -9.46 6.78 4.87
C THR A 306 -9.71 5.31 4.56
N PHE A 307 -8.65 4.52 4.33
CA PHE A 307 -8.75 3.09 4.08
C PHE A 307 -9.40 2.37 5.27
N ILE A 308 -9.01 2.68 6.51
CA ILE A 308 -9.60 2.08 7.73
C ILE A 308 -11.08 2.45 7.86
N VAL A 309 -11.42 3.72 7.67
CA VAL A 309 -12.82 4.20 7.75
C VAL A 309 -13.67 3.57 6.66
N CYS A 310 -13.20 3.57 5.41
CA CYS A 310 -13.90 2.97 4.29
C CYS A 310 -14.03 1.45 4.44
N TYR A 311 -13.03 0.78 5.01
CA TYR A 311 -13.12 -0.64 5.34
C TYR A 311 -14.26 -0.90 6.33
N ALA A 312 -14.37 -0.08 7.37
CA ALA A 312 -15.44 -0.19 8.36
C ALA A 312 -16.82 0.02 7.75
N LEU A 313 -16.99 1.00 6.86
CA LEU A 313 -18.26 1.27 6.17
C LEU A 313 -18.64 0.21 5.13
N THR A 314 -17.66 -0.33 4.41
CA THR A 314 -17.89 -1.36 3.37
C THR A 314 -18.16 -2.75 3.96
N SER A 315 -18.01 -2.94 5.27
CA SER A 315 -18.31 -4.20 5.97
C SER A 315 -19.76 -4.68 5.76
N PHE A 316 -20.71 -3.77 5.53
CA PHE A 316 -22.08 -4.11 5.14
C PHE A 316 -22.13 -4.96 3.86
N ILE A 317 -21.31 -4.64 2.86
CA ILE A 317 -21.26 -5.36 1.58
C ILE A 317 -20.70 -6.76 1.77
N SER A 318 -19.69 -6.92 2.62
CA SER A 318 -19.15 -8.22 3.03
C SER A 318 -20.26 -9.12 3.59
N GLY A 319 -21.01 -8.59 4.55
CA GLY A 319 -22.15 -9.26 5.16
C GLY A 319 -23.23 -9.62 4.14
N TYR A 320 -23.60 -8.67 3.26
CA TYR A 320 -24.63 -8.83 2.25
C TYR A 320 -24.30 -9.94 1.24
N VAL A 321 -23.10 -9.90 0.67
CA VAL A 321 -22.64 -10.88 -0.33
C VAL A 321 -22.49 -12.27 0.30
N SER A 322 -21.82 -12.35 1.46
CA SER A 322 -21.64 -13.63 2.17
C SER A 322 -22.97 -14.24 2.60
N GLY A 323 -23.83 -13.45 3.26
CA GLY A 323 -25.14 -13.88 3.73
C GLY A 323 -26.08 -14.31 2.61
N GLY A 324 -26.07 -13.57 1.50
CA GLY A 324 -26.86 -13.91 0.31
C GLY A 324 -26.37 -15.19 -0.36
N MET A 325 -25.06 -15.36 -0.55
CA MET A 325 -24.49 -16.58 -1.14
C MET A 325 -24.73 -17.81 -0.23
N TYR A 326 -24.59 -17.64 1.08
CA TYR A 326 -24.82 -18.70 2.05
C TYR A 326 -26.29 -19.16 2.07
N SER A 327 -27.23 -18.21 2.03
CA SER A 327 -28.68 -18.47 1.99
C SER A 327 -29.10 -19.15 0.68
N ARG A 328 -28.65 -18.64 -0.47
CA ARG A 328 -28.97 -19.22 -1.80
C ARG A 328 -28.53 -20.67 -1.97
N ASN A 329 -27.42 -21.04 -1.31
CA ASN A 329 -26.90 -22.41 -1.36
C ASN A 329 -27.44 -23.32 -0.25
N GLY A 330 -28.54 -22.94 0.43
CA GLY A 330 -29.24 -23.78 1.40
C GLY A 330 -28.56 -23.86 2.78
N GLY A 331 -27.72 -22.88 3.12
CA GLY A 331 -27.03 -22.82 4.41
C GLY A 331 -27.98 -22.55 5.59
N LYS A 332 -27.97 -23.43 6.60
CA LYS A 332 -28.83 -23.30 7.80
C LYS A 332 -28.20 -22.47 8.92
N ASN A 333 -26.88 -22.56 9.10
CA ASN A 333 -26.14 -21.97 10.22
C ASN A 333 -25.56 -20.60 9.88
N TRP A 334 -26.44 -19.64 9.56
CA TRP A 334 -26.05 -18.31 9.07
C TRP A 334 -25.21 -17.50 10.07
N ILE A 335 -25.41 -17.69 11.39
CA ILE A 335 -24.62 -17.02 12.42
C ILE A 335 -23.13 -17.38 12.32
N LYS A 336 -22.81 -18.65 12.03
CA LYS A 336 -21.42 -19.11 11.86
C LYS A 336 -20.77 -18.47 10.63
N SER A 337 -21.53 -18.32 9.54
CA SER A 337 -21.07 -17.64 8.33
C SER A 337 -20.85 -16.14 8.58
N MET A 338 -21.75 -15.48 9.31
CA MET A 338 -21.63 -14.07 9.68
C MET A 338 -20.35 -13.81 10.52
N ILE A 339 -20.17 -14.56 11.61
CA ILE A 339 -19.00 -14.42 12.48
C ILE A 339 -17.72 -14.64 11.69
N LEU A 340 -17.65 -15.72 10.90
CA LEU A 340 -16.46 -16.01 10.09
C LEU A 340 -16.19 -14.89 9.06
N THR A 341 -17.22 -14.35 8.42
CA THR A 341 -17.07 -13.25 7.45
C THR A 341 -16.55 -11.98 8.12
N ALA A 342 -17.09 -11.63 9.30
CA ALA A 342 -16.69 -10.42 10.02
C ALA A 342 -15.29 -10.54 10.69
N SER A 343 -14.84 -11.75 11.00
CA SER A 343 -13.61 -11.98 11.77
C SER A 343 -12.42 -12.46 10.93
N LEU A 344 -12.62 -13.17 9.81
CA LEU A 344 -11.54 -13.87 9.09
C LEU A 344 -10.39 -12.95 8.70
N PHE A 345 -10.68 -11.84 8.02
CA PHE A 345 -9.65 -10.91 7.57
C PHE A 345 -9.08 -10.04 8.70
N PRO A 346 -9.89 -9.40 9.57
CA PRO A 346 -9.36 -8.60 10.68
C PRO A 346 -8.48 -9.40 11.65
N PHE A 347 -8.85 -10.63 12.00
CA PHE A 347 -8.04 -11.45 12.90
C PHE A 347 -6.78 -11.99 12.23
N MET A 348 -6.81 -12.26 10.92
CA MET A 348 -5.59 -12.61 10.17
C MET A 348 -4.60 -11.44 10.17
N VAL A 349 -5.07 -10.23 9.85
CA VAL A 349 -4.25 -9.01 9.86
C VAL A 349 -3.75 -8.69 11.27
N PHE A 350 -4.62 -8.80 12.28
CA PHE A 350 -4.25 -8.60 13.68
C PHE A 350 -3.22 -9.63 14.15
N GLY A 351 -3.35 -10.90 13.78
CA GLY A 351 -2.39 -11.95 14.17
C GLY A 351 -1.00 -11.71 13.59
N ILE A 352 -0.92 -11.34 12.30
CA ILE A 352 0.35 -10.98 11.65
C ILE A 352 0.92 -9.71 12.29
N GLY A 353 0.09 -8.67 12.45
CA GLY A 353 0.48 -7.40 13.05
C GLY A 353 0.94 -7.56 14.49
N PHE A 354 0.30 -8.39 15.30
CA PHE A 354 0.68 -8.66 16.68
C PHE A 354 2.06 -9.34 16.78
N LEU A 355 2.34 -10.32 15.91
CA LEU A 355 3.65 -10.96 15.84
C LEU A 355 4.74 -9.95 15.47
N LEU A 356 4.51 -9.17 14.40
CA LEU A 356 5.45 -8.14 13.96
C LEU A 356 5.64 -7.05 15.02
N ASN A 357 4.57 -6.65 15.70
CA ASN A 357 4.63 -5.66 16.77
C ASN A 357 5.43 -6.16 17.98
N THR A 358 5.32 -7.45 18.31
CA THR A 358 6.12 -8.05 19.39
C THR A 358 7.61 -7.98 19.06
N ILE A 359 7.97 -8.26 17.80
CA ILE A 359 9.35 -8.10 17.31
C ILE A 359 9.76 -6.62 17.36
N ALA A 360 8.93 -5.71 16.88
CA ALA A 360 9.22 -4.27 16.88
C ALA A 360 9.46 -3.72 18.30
N ILE A 361 8.67 -4.15 19.29
CA ILE A 361 8.85 -3.79 20.70
C ILE A 361 10.18 -4.33 21.24
N PHE A 362 10.55 -5.57 20.90
CA PHE A 362 11.81 -6.16 21.33
C PHE A 362 13.03 -5.36 20.84
N TYR A 363 12.97 -4.84 19.61
CA TYR A 363 14.02 -3.98 19.04
C TYR A 363 13.91 -2.49 19.42
N GLY A 364 12.85 -2.07 20.13
CA GLY A 364 12.60 -0.66 20.44
C GLY A 364 12.32 0.20 19.20
N SER A 365 11.77 -0.39 18.14
CA SER A 365 11.52 0.30 16.86
C SER A 365 10.30 1.23 16.94
N LEU A 366 10.34 2.39 16.28
CA LEU A 366 9.21 3.30 16.05
C LEU A 366 8.09 2.65 15.23
N ALA A 367 8.39 1.57 14.50
CA ALA A 367 7.37 0.76 13.83
C ALA A 367 6.46 0.00 14.82
N ALA A 368 6.78 -0.01 16.12
CA ALA A 368 5.91 -0.56 17.15
C ALA A 368 4.64 0.29 17.30
N ILE A 369 3.50 -0.35 17.05
CA ILE A 369 2.18 0.25 17.18
C ILE A 369 1.87 0.42 18.68
N PRO A 370 1.57 1.65 19.15
CA PRO A 370 1.17 1.89 20.52
C PRO A 370 -0.09 1.12 20.90
N PHE A 371 -0.17 0.66 22.15
CA PHE A 371 -1.32 -0.11 22.65
C PHE A 371 -2.66 0.64 22.46
N GLY A 372 -2.67 1.96 22.68
CA GLY A 372 -3.86 2.79 22.48
C GLY A 372 -4.42 2.70 21.06
N THR A 373 -3.54 2.69 20.05
CA THR A 373 -3.92 2.57 18.64
C THR A 373 -4.56 1.22 18.34
N MET A 374 -4.05 0.14 18.91
CA MET A 374 -4.64 -1.19 18.77
C MET A 374 -6.06 -1.24 19.35
N VAL A 375 -6.27 -0.62 20.51
CA VAL A 375 -7.59 -0.52 21.14
C VAL A 375 -8.55 0.29 20.27
N VAL A 376 -8.12 1.41 19.69
CA VAL A 376 -8.95 2.22 18.79
C VAL A 376 -9.40 1.42 17.55
N VAL A 377 -8.47 0.71 16.90
CA VAL A 377 -8.80 -0.13 15.73
C VAL A 377 -9.75 -1.27 16.12
N PHE A 378 -9.57 -1.88 17.28
CA PHE A 378 -10.48 -2.90 17.80
C PHE A 378 -11.89 -2.35 18.08
N VAL A 379 -11.99 -1.16 18.67
CA VAL A 379 -13.28 -0.48 18.93
C VAL A 379 -14.00 -0.16 17.62
N ILE A 380 -13.29 0.34 16.60
CA ILE A 380 -13.86 0.57 15.26
C ILE A 380 -14.42 -0.74 14.69
N TRP A 381 -13.66 -1.83 14.80
CA TRP A 381 -14.13 -3.14 14.34
C TRP A 381 -15.36 -3.62 15.14
N ALA A 382 -15.33 -3.54 16.47
CA ALA A 382 -16.38 -4.08 17.33
C ALA A 382 -17.70 -3.30 17.25
N PHE A 383 -17.65 -1.97 17.13
CA PHE A 383 -18.84 -1.11 17.17
C PHE A 383 -19.32 -0.62 15.80
N ILE A 384 -18.48 -0.66 14.77
CA ILE A 384 -18.86 -0.22 13.42
C ILE A 384 -18.88 -1.41 12.48
N SER A 385 -17.72 -2.06 12.27
CA SER A 385 -17.60 -3.10 11.24
C SER A 385 -18.44 -4.35 11.54
N PHE A 386 -18.44 -4.83 12.78
CA PHE A 386 -19.14 -6.04 13.17
C PHE A 386 -20.68 -5.87 13.11
N PRO A 387 -21.29 -4.80 13.65
CA PRO A 387 -22.72 -4.55 13.50
C PRO A 387 -23.15 -4.32 12.05
N LEU A 388 -22.37 -3.58 11.24
CA LEU A 388 -22.68 -3.40 9.82
C LEU A 388 -22.60 -4.72 9.04
N ALA A 389 -21.61 -5.57 9.32
CA ALA A 389 -21.53 -6.91 8.73
C ALA A 389 -22.74 -7.77 9.10
N LEU A 390 -23.19 -7.73 10.37
CA LEU A 390 -24.41 -8.40 10.82
C LEU A 390 -25.64 -7.89 10.05
N LEU A 391 -25.83 -6.57 9.97
CA LEU A 391 -26.94 -5.95 9.22
C LEU A 391 -26.90 -6.37 7.74
N GLY A 392 -25.73 -6.31 7.13
CA GLY A 392 -25.48 -6.78 5.77
C GLY A 392 -25.90 -8.22 5.60
N THR A 393 -25.48 -9.12 6.50
CA THR A 393 -25.86 -10.54 6.45
C THR A 393 -27.36 -10.74 6.56
N VAL A 394 -28.06 -10.02 7.45
CA VAL A 394 -29.51 -10.12 7.61
C VAL A 394 -30.26 -9.64 6.36
N VAL A 395 -29.81 -8.55 5.73
CA VAL A 395 -30.40 -8.06 4.48
C VAL A 395 -30.10 -9.04 3.34
N GLY A 396 -28.84 -9.46 3.20
CA GLY A 396 -28.38 -10.37 2.16
C GLY A 396 -29.16 -11.67 2.14
N ARG A 397 -29.33 -12.33 3.30
CA ARG A 397 -30.07 -13.61 3.38
C ARG A 397 -31.55 -13.50 3.03
N ASN A 398 -32.17 -12.33 3.28
CA ASN A 398 -33.61 -12.12 3.11
C ASN A 398 -33.92 -11.66 1.68
N TRP A 399 -33.00 -10.95 1.02
CA TRP A 399 -33.20 -10.41 -0.34
C TRP A 399 -32.58 -11.28 -1.44
N SER A 400 -31.69 -12.21 -1.10
CA SER A 400 -30.97 -13.02 -2.09
C SER A 400 -31.84 -13.99 -2.91
N GLY A 401 -33.08 -14.23 -2.48
CA GLY A 401 -34.01 -15.13 -3.15
C GLY A 401 -33.51 -16.57 -3.26
N ALA A 402 -34.14 -17.33 -4.15
CA ALA A 402 -33.73 -18.68 -4.49
C ALA A 402 -32.53 -18.68 -5.48
N PRO A 403 -31.70 -19.73 -5.47
CA PRO A 403 -30.66 -19.90 -6.49
C PRO A 403 -31.31 -20.00 -7.89
N ASN A 404 -30.83 -19.20 -8.84
CA ASN A 404 -31.31 -19.20 -10.22
C ASN A 404 -30.31 -19.98 -11.09
N ASN A 405 -30.36 -21.30 -10.97
CA ASN A 405 -29.42 -22.19 -11.67
C ASN A 405 -29.92 -22.45 -13.10
N PRO A 406 -29.07 -22.34 -14.12
CA PRO A 406 -29.47 -22.51 -15.53
C PRO A 406 -29.86 -23.96 -15.88
N CYS A 407 -29.54 -24.92 -15.01
CA CYS A 407 -29.84 -26.32 -15.18
C CYS A 407 -30.26 -26.96 -13.85
N ARG A 408 -30.92 -28.12 -13.92
CA ARG A 408 -31.32 -28.88 -12.73
C ARG A 408 -30.08 -29.46 -12.04
N VAL A 409 -29.91 -29.10 -10.77
CA VAL A 409 -28.79 -29.59 -9.95
C VAL A 409 -28.99 -31.07 -9.60
N LYS A 410 -27.95 -31.88 -9.83
CA LYS A 410 -27.93 -33.29 -9.42
C LYS A 410 -27.76 -33.38 -7.90
N THR A 411 -28.52 -34.27 -7.25
CA THR A 411 -28.46 -34.45 -5.78
C THR A 411 -27.36 -35.41 -5.35
N ILE A 412 -26.99 -36.38 -6.19
CA ILE A 412 -25.97 -37.40 -5.90
C ILE A 412 -24.69 -37.02 -6.65
N PRO A 413 -23.52 -36.91 -5.98
CA PRO A 413 -22.29 -36.52 -6.65
C PRO A 413 -21.83 -37.65 -7.56
N ARG A 414 -21.37 -37.32 -8.76
CA ARG A 414 -20.76 -38.30 -9.65
C ARG A 414 -19.54 -38.95 -8.99
N PRO A 415 -19.31 -40.26 -9.18
CA PRO A 415 -18.05 -40.89 -8.79
C PRO A 415 -16.92 -40.25 -9.59
N ILE A 416 -15.88 -39.80 -8.88
CA ILE A 416 -14.67 -39.24 -9.49
C ILE A 416 -13.69 -40.40 -9.69
N PRO A 417 -13.15 -40.63 -10.90
CA PRO A 417 -12.16 -41.68 -11.12
C PRO A 417 -10.91 -41.45 -10.26
N GLU A 418 -10.21 -42.52 -9.91
CA GLU A 418 -8.97 -42.42 -9.14
C GLU A 418 -7.94 -41.59 -9.91
N LYS A 419 -7.57 -40.46 -9.30
CA LYS A 419 -6.60 -39.52 -9.87
C LYS A 419 -5.19 -39.94 -9.49
N LYS A 420 -4.28 -39.86 -10.46
CA LYS A 420 -2.84 -39.99 -10.21
C LYS A 420 -2.36 -38.88 -9.26
N TRP A 421 -1.27 -39.12 -8.54
CA TRP A 421 -0.76 -38.20 -7.51
C TRP A 421 -0.53 -36.77 -8.01
N TYR A 422 -0.06 -36.62 -9.26
CA TYR A 422 0.20 -35.32 -9.89
C TYR A 422 -1.05 -34.57 -10.37
N LEU A 423 -2.20 -35.26 -10.47
CA LEU A 423 -3.51 -34.67 -10.80
C LEU A 423 -4.33 -34.32 -9.55
N THR A 424 -3.70 -34.34 -8.38
CA THR A 424 -4.34 -33.88 -7.15
C THR A 424 -4.52 -32.35 -7.19
N PRO A 425 -5.64 -31.80 -6.67
CA PRO A 425 -5.91 -30.36 -6.71
C PRO A 425 -4.79 -29.50 -6.11
N SER A 426 -4.10 -29.98 -5.07
CA SER A 426 -2.96 -29.30 -4.46
C SER A 426 -1.78 -29.20 -5.42
N VAL A 427 -1.37 -30.32 -6.04
CA VAL A 427 -0.24 -30.35 -6.98
C VAL A 427 -0.55 -29.52 -8.24
N VAL A 428 -1.76 -29.67 -8.79
CA VAL A 428 -2.20 -28.90 -9.97
C VAL A 428 -2.27 -27.41 -9.65
N SER A 429 -2.78 -27.01 -8.48
CA SER A 429 -2.82 -25.60 -8.06
C SER A 429 -1.41 -25.02 -7.90
N MET A 430 -0.43 -25.80 -7.44
CA MET A 430 0.95 -25.36 -7.27
C MET A 430 1.70 -25.29 -8.62
N MET A 431 1.58 -26.33 -9.45
CA MET A 431 2.22 -26.38 -10.77
C MET A 431 1.61 -25.38 -11.76
N GLY A 432 0.28 -25.24 -11.76
CA GLY A 432 -0.42 -24.28 -12.61
C GLY A 432 -0.08 -22.83 -12.25
N GLY A 433 0.25 -22.55 -10.99
CA GLY A 433 0.71 -21.24 -10.53
C GLY A 433 2.16 -20.91 -10.88
N LEU A 434 2.99 -21.91 -11.18
CA LEU A 434 4.43 -21.70 -11.45
C LEU A 434 4.68 -20.88 -12.72
N LEU A 435 3.90 -21.12 -13.78
CA LEU A 435 4.05 -20.40 -15.06
C LEU A 435 3.64 -18.92 -14.95
N PRO A 436 2.45 -18.57 -14.42
CA PRO A 436 2.08 -17.18 -14.15
C PRO A 436 3.03 -16.49 -13.16
N PHE A 437 3.50 -17.22 -12.14
CA PHE A 437 4.48 -16.70 -11.19
C PHE A 437 5.80 -16.37 -11.89
N GLY A 438 6.33 -17.28 -12.72
CA GLY A 438 7.54 -17.04 -13.50
C GLY A 438 7.42 -15.83 -14.42
N SER A 439 6.24 -15.61 -15.02
CA SER A 439 6.02 -14.44 -15.90
C SER A 439 5.93 -13.11 -15.15
N ILE A 440 5.45 -13.10 -13.90
CA ILE A 440 5.30 -11.87 -13.11
C ILE A 440 6.43 -11.65 -12.09
N PHE A 441 7.28 -12.64 -11.85
CA PHE A 441 8.27 -12.62 -10.77
C PHE A 441 9.20 -11.39 -10.84
N ILE A 442 9.68 -11.04 -12.04
CA ILE A 442 10.56 -9.88 -12.23
C ILE A 442 9.83 -8.58 -11.92
N GLU A 443 8.60 -8.41 -12.42
CA GLU A 443 7.78 -7.23 -12.13
C GLU A 443 7.44 -7.14 -10.64
N MET A 444 7.12 -8.28 -10.02
CA MET A 444 6.82 -8.35 -8.59
C MET A 444 8.06 -8.02 -7.74
N TYR A 445 9.26 -8.42 -8.18
CA TYR A 445 10.51 -7.99 -7.57
C TYR A 445 10.70 -6.47 -7.67
N PHE A 446 10.43 -5.86 -8.83
CA PHE A 446 10.49 -4.40 -8.97
C PHE A 446 9.46 -3.68 -8.09
N VAL A 447 8.22 -4.16 -8.05
CA VAL A 447 7.18 -3.60 -7.18
C VAL A 447 7.57 -3.69 -5.70
N PHE A 448 8.05 -4.85 -5.26
CA PHE A 448 8.49 -5.02 -3.87
C PHE A 448 9.74 -4.22 -3.55
N THR A 449 10.72 -4.17 -4.45
CA THR A 449 11.90 -3.32 -4.23
C THR A 449 11.53 -1.84 -4.21
N SER A 450 10.60 -1.35 -5.02
CA SER A 450 10.11 0.02 -4.93
C SER A 450 9.32 0.30 -3.63
N PHE A 451 8.61 -0.69 -3.09
CA PHE A 451 7.86 -0.56 -1.84
C PHE A 451 8.78 -0.61 -0.60
N TRP A 452 9.82 -1.47 -0.63
CA TRP A 452 10.67 -1.77 0.53
C TRP A 452 12.06 -1.10 0.50
N ASN A 453 12.65 -0.88 -0.68
CA ASN A 453 13.82 -0.02 -0.85
C ASN A 453 13.31 1.35 -1.31
N TYR A 454 13.42 2.33 -0.42
CA TYR A 454 13.02 3.74 -0.48
C TYR A 454 13.39 4.56 -1.75
N LYS A 455 13.82 3.93 -2.85
CA LYS A 455 13.79 4.51 -4.18
C LYS A 455 12.36 4.46 -4.73
N VAL A 456 11.55 5.42 -4.30
CA VAL A 456 10.38 5.85 -5.09
C VAL A 456 10.92 6.61 -6.32
N ASN A 457 11.55 5.87 -7.24
CA ASN A 457 11.53 6.30 -8.62
C ASN A 457 10.11 6.05 -9.08
N PHE A 458 9.31 7.11 -9.21
CA PHE A 458 8.03 7.05 -9.90
C PHE A 458 8.20 6.19 -11.16
N SER A 459 7.57 5.01 -11.14
CA SER A 459 7.81 3.94 -12.10
C SER A 459 7.70 4.44 -13.53
N THR A 460 8.84 4.75 -14.14
CA THR A 460 9.06 4.88 -15.58
C THR A 460 9.99 3.77 -16.09
N SER A 461 10.38 2.83 -15.23
CA SER A 461 11.38 1.80 -15.54
C SER A 461 10.83 0.47 -16.07
N CYS A 462 9.52 0.32 -16.29
CA CYS A 462 8.97 -0.85 -17.00
C CYS A 462 9.07 -0.76 -18.54
N LEU A 463 9.76 0.24 -19.11
CA LEU A 463 10.05 0.27 -20.55
C LEU A 463 11.55 0.41 -20.78
N GLY A 464 12.18 -0.76 -21.00
CA GLY A 464 13.25 -0.93 -21.96
C GLY A 464 14.48 -0.07 -21.76
N ALA A 465 15.49 -0.68 -21.14
CA ALA A 465 16.86 -0.41 -21.53
C ALA A 465 16.99 -0.49 -23.06
N SER A 466 17.15 0.66 -23.71
CA SER A 466 18.04 0.77 -24.86
C SER A 466 18.65 2.16 -24.86
N LYS A 467 19.94 2.16 -25.17
CA LYS A 467 20.90 3.25 -25.06
C LYS A 467 20.48 4.55 -25.73
#